data_AF-A0A2E5JIA9-F1
#
_entry.id   AF-A0A2E5JIA9-F1
#
_cell.length_a   1.000
_cell.length_b   1.000
_cell.length_c   1.000
_cell.angle_alpha   90.00
_cell.angle_beta   90.00
_cell.angle_gamma   90.00
#
_symmetry.space_group_name_H-M   'P 1'
#
loop_
_entity.id
_entity.type
_entity.pdbx_description
1 polymer ?
#
loop_
_entity_poly.entity_id
_entity_poly.type
_entity_poly.pdbx_seq_one_letter_code
_entity_poly.pdbx_strand_id
1 'polypeptide(L)'
;MLKTRKNIVNLVGETTLKDVYDRLCSSRLFVGHDSLIGHLASIAQVQTLTLALGSVRPWETTPYGVNNVVLSPRTKCFPCFPQDKCDQYICHSDIPYQLVTDFAQTMLSGENLVTQLKKKINPFLTGSCHMHISHQHSKSLLLDFLEVDEKPGRLADIMRPFYRMTWALLIGEMEENRTFPTLSRDAHASLLKLMEGINYLYELAEFGKKYSLTIVEEVAKQSPSLSKIKATSQKVDEIDRLAELVKGSHPALAPIVDFYGLMRANLSGGNIVEIAQHSFFVYQDTALACSVLNELIEKTVAEHKISQNRATPTQNR
;
A
#
# COMPACT_ATOMS: atom_id res chain seq x y z
N MET A 1 -12.30 -25.86 26.41
CA MET A 1 -13.30 -26.48 25.51
C MET A 1 -14.48 -25.53 25.36
N LEU A 2 -14.76 -25.06 24.15
CA LEU A 2 -16.00 -24.34 23.84
C LEU A 2 -17.17 -25.30 24.07
N LYS A 3 -18.05 -25.01 25.04
CA LYS A 3 -19.28 -25.77 25.25
C LYS A 3 -20.12 -25.67 23.96
N THR A 4 -20.34 -26.79 23.28
CA THR A 4 -21.11 -26.88 22.04
C THR A 4 -22.54 -26.40 22.28
N ARG A 5 -22.85 -25.19 21.82
CA ARG A 5 -24.23 -24.74 21.61
C ARG A 5 -24.77 -25.45 20.36
N LYS A 6 -26.07 -25.71 20.28
CA LYS A 6 -26.71 -26.42 19.14
C LYS A 6 -26.37 -25.84 17.75
N ASN A 7 -25.91 -24.60 17.68
CA ASN A 7 -25.59 -23.88 16.44
C ASN A 7 -24.08 -23.69 16.21
N ILE A 8 -23.23 -24.42 16.94
CA ILE A 8 -21.77 -24.36 16.80
C ILE A 8 -21.26 -25.77 16.51
N VAL A 9 -20.63 -25.96 15.36
CA VAL A 9 -19.98 -27.21 14.96
C VAL A 9 -18.47 -26.99 15.01
N ASN A 10 -17.76 -27.77 15.83
CA ASN A 10 -16.29 -27.75 15.88
C ASN A 10 -15.74 -28.74 14.85
N LEU A 11 -14.88 -28.27 13.95
CA LEU A 11 -14.24 -29.08 12.91
C LEU A 11 -12.70 -28.97 12.95
N VAL A 12 -12.14 -28.42 14.02
CA VAL A 12 -10.69 -28.18 14.14
C VAL A 12 -9.93 -29.50 14.15
N GLY A 13 -9.05 -29.68 13.16
CA GLY A 13 -8.24 -30.90 13.01
C GLY A 13 -8.99 -32.09 12.39
N GLU A 14 -10.25 -31.90 11.96
CA GLU A 14 -11.11 -32.95 11.42
C GLU A 14 -11.32 -32.86 9.90
N THR A 15 -10.80 -31.82 9.26
CA THR A 15 -11.04 -31.52 7.84
C THR A 15 -9.76 -31.40 7.04
N THR A 16 -9.79 -31.86 5.79
CA THR A 16 -8.76 -31.54 4.80
C THR A 16 -8.97 -30.14 4.21
N LEU A 17 -7.98 -29.62 3.49
CA LEU A 17 -8.12 -28.34 2.80
C LEU A 17 -9.28 -28.34 1.78
N LYS A 18 -9.49 -29.48 1.11
CA LYS A 18 -10.61 -29.68 0.18
C LYS A 18 -11.95 -29.60 0.91
N ASP A 19 -12.07 -30.26 2.06
CA ASP A 19 -13.31 -30.23 2.85
C ASP A 19 -13.63 -28.81 3.35
N VAL A 20 -12.60 -28.04 3.70
CA VAL A 20 -12.76 -26.62 4.07
C VAL A 20 -13.25 -25.80 2.88
N TYR A 21 -12.67 -25.97 1.69
CA TYR A 21 -13.12 -25.28 0.47
C TYR A 21 -14.57 -25.63 0.11
N ASP A 22 -14.92 -26.91 0.10
CA ASP A 22 -16.29 -27.37 -0.22
C ASP A 22 -17.32 -26.76 0.76
N ARG A 23 -16.97 -26.62 2.04
CA ARG A 23 -17.81 -25.95 3.04
C ARG A 23 -17.90 -24.45 2.82
N LEU A 24 -16.79 -23.79 2.46
CA LEU A 24 -16.81 -22.37 2.11
C LEU A 24 -17.78 -22.13 0.95
N CYS A 25 -17.78 -22.94 -0.10
CA CYS A 25 -18.75 -22.82 -1.21
C CYS A 25 -20.22 -22.85 -0.78
N SER A 26 -20.55 -23.48 0.35
CA SER A 26 -21.90 -23.51 0.93
C SER A 26 -22.16 -22.45 2.02
N SER A 27 -21.15 -21.63 2.33
CA SER A 27 -21.19 -20.62 3.40
C SER A 27 -21.59 -19.24 2.88
N ARG A 28 -22.22 -18.43 3.73
CA ARG A 28 -22.67 -17.07 3.37
C ARG A 28 -21.64 -15.99 3.71
N LEU A 29 -20.79 -16.24 4.68
CA LEU A 29 -19.82 -15.29 5.22
C LEU A 29 -18.69 -16.07 5.89
N PHE A 30 -17.45 -15.68 5.63
CA PHE A 30 -16.30 -16.11 6.40
C PHE A 30 -15.93 -15.01 7.41
N VAL A 31 -15.78 -15.35 8.69
CA VAL A 31 -15.28 -14.44 9.73
C VAL A 31 -14.03 -15.05 10.33
N GLY A 32 -12.91 -14.35 10.27
CA GLY A 32 -11.63 -14.89 10.74
C GLY A 32 -10.51 -13.88 10.73
N HIS A 33 -9.34 -14.29 11.17
CA HIS A 33 -8.12 -13.51 11.01
C HIS A 33 -7.55 -13.66 9.59
N ASP A 34 -6.59 -12.80 9.25
CA ASP A 34 -5.83 -12.93 8.03
C ASP A 34 -5.08 -14.28 7.99
N SER A 35 -5.49 -15.13 7.06
CA SER A 35 -5.02 -16.51 6.94
C SER A 35 -5.35 -17.07 5.56
N LEU A 36 -4.72 -18.19 5.22
CA LEU A 36 -5.01 -18.98 4.02
C LEU A 36 -6.52 -19.21 3.80
N ILE A 37 -7.29 -19.43 4.88
CA ILE A 37 -8.71 -19.74 4.77
C ILE A 37 -9.52 -18.54 4.27
N GLY A 38 -9.13 -17.32 4.62
CA GLY A 38 -9.74 -16.10 4.07
C GLY A 38 -9.56 -16.00 2.56
N HIS A 39 -8.36 -16.32 2.05
CA HIS A 39 -8.11 -16.34 0.61
C HIS A 39 -8.89 -17.47 -0.10
N LEU A 40 -9.00 -18.64 0.51
CA LEU A 40 -9.88 -19.71 -0.01
C LEU A 40 -11.33 -19.27 -0.07
N ALA A 41 -11.82 -18.52 0.93
CA ALA A 41 -13.16 -17.97 0.93
C ALA A 41 -13.37 -17.01 -0.26
N SER A 42 -12.37 -16.19 -0.60
CA SER A 42 -12.40 -15.33 -1.78
C SER A 42 -12.47 -16.12 -3.10
N ILE A 43 -11.72 -17.22 -3.22
CA ILE A 43 -11.81 -18.13 -4.38
C ILE A 43 -13.19 -18.78 -4.47
N ALA A 44 -13.78 -19.14 -3.33
CA ALA A 44 -15.14 -19.65 -3.23
C ALA A 44 -16.23 -18.56 -3.42
N GLN A 45 -15.85 -17.31 -3.74
CA GLN A 45 -16.74 -16.15 -3.88
C GLN A 45 -17.57 -15.86 -2.63
N VAL A 46 -17.04 -16.18 -1.45
CA VAL A 46 -17.64 -15.89 -0.15
C VAL A 46 -17.06 -14.61 0.41
N GLN A 47 -17.95 -13.70 0.83
CA GLN A 47 -17.52 -12.47 1.49
C GLN A 47 -16.76 -12.78 2.78
N THR A 48 -15.72 -11.98 3.05
CA THR A 48 -14.89 -12.13 4.24
C THR A 48 -15.01 -10.93 5.17
N LEU A 49 -15.19 -11.18 6.46
CA LEU A 49 -14.96 -10.24 7.55
C LEU A 49 -13.64 -10.60 8.22
N THR A 50 -12.58 -9.88 7.86
CA THR A 50 -11.21 -10.15 8.29
C THR A 50 -10.86 -9.30 9.51
N LEU A 51 -10.36 -9.96 10.56
CA LEU A 51 -9.79 -9.32 11.75
C LEU A 51 -8.27 -9.23 11.58
N ALA A 52 -7.80 -8.06 11.16
CA ALA A 52 -6.39 -7.79 10.92
C ALA A 52 -5.70 -7.38 12.23
N LEU A 53 -4.92 -8.30 12.79
CA LEU A 53 -4.24 -8.17 14.07
C LEU A 53 -2.73 -8.40 13.91
N GLY A 54 -1.94 -7.94 14.88
CA GLY A 54 -0.50 -8.18 14.91
C GLY A 54 0.25 -7.52 13.74
N SER A 55 0.96 -8.34 12.96
CA SER A 55 1.80 -7.87 11.85
C SER A 55 1.04 -7.69 10.52
N VAL A 56 -0.24 -8.05 10.48
CA VAL A 56 -1.07 -8.01 9.27
C VAL A 56 -1.08 -6.62 8.67
N ARG A 57 -0.87 -6.54 7.36
CA ARG A 57 -0.97 -5.32 6.56
C ARG A 57 -2.22 -5.43 5.68
N PRO A 58 -3.38 -4.86 6.09
CA PRO A 58 -4.64 -5.01 5.36
C PRO A 58 -4.55 -4.72 3.86
N TRP A 59 -3.76 -3.70 3.50
CA TRP A 59 -3.59 -3.27 2.12
C TRP A 59 -2.85 -4.27 1.23
N GLU A 60 -2.12 -5.21 1.82
CA GLU A 60 -1.27 -6.18 1.12
C GLU A 60 -1.90 -7.58 1.12
N THR A 61 -2.49 -8.00 2.24
CA THR A 61 -2.86 -9.40 2.46
C THR A 61 -4.36 -9.65 2.62
N THR A 62 -5.21 -8.62 2.52
CA THR A 62 -6.66 -8.86 2.62
C THR A 62 -7.13 -9.80 1.52
N PRO A 63 -8.01 -10.78 1.84
CA PRO A 63 -8.61 -11.65 0.84
C PRO A 63 -9.25 -10.87 -0.32
N TYR A 64 -8.90 -11.25 -1.54
CA TYR A 64 -9.25 -10.50 -2.74
C TYR A 64 -10.70 -10.75 -3.16
N GLY A 65 -11.58 -9.77 -2.94
CA GLY A 65 -12.99 -9.85 -3.32
C GLY A 65 -13.68 -8.50 -3.18
N VAL A 66 -14.88 -8.37 -3.74
CA VAL A 66 -15.70 -7.16 -3.60
C VAL A 66 -16.54 -7.26 -2.33
N ASN A 67 -16.70 -6.14 -1.62
CA ASN A 67 -17.43 -6.05 -0.36
C ASN A 67 -16.87 -6.91 0.79
N ASN A 68 -15.61 -7.33 0.70
CA ASN A 68 -14.88 -7.83 1.86
C ASN A 68 -14.64 -6.69 2.85
N VAL A 69 -14.76 -7.02 4.13
CA VAL A 69 -14.56 -6.10 5.25
C VAL A 69 -13.29 -6.45 5.97
N VAL A 70 -12.52 -5.43 6.37
CA VAL A 70 -11.38 -5.57 7.27
C VAL A 70 -11.58 -4.68 8.47
N LEU A 71 -11.46 -5.27 9.65
CA LEU A 71 -11.39 -4.57 10.93
C LEU A 71 -9.94 -4.63 11.41
N SER A 72 -9.34 -3.48 11.67
CA SER A 72 -7.96 -3.37 12.16
C SER A 72 -7.87 -2.37 13.31
N PRO A 73 -7.00 -2.56 14.29
CA PRO A 73 -6.89 -1.68 15.46
C PRO A 73 -6.28 -0.32 15.09
N ARG A 74 -6.65 0.74 15.83
CA ARG A 74 -6.07 2.10 15.71
C ARG A 74 -4.86 2.32 16.63
N THR A 75 -4.51 1.35 17.47
CA THR A 75 -3.32 1.43 18.33
C THR A 75 -2.04 1.72 17.53
N LYS A 76 -1.18 2.57 18.10
CA LYS A 76 0.06 3.04 17.45
C LYS A 76 1.07 1.93 17.16
N CYS A 77 1.00 0.81 17.89
CA CYS A 77 1.91 -0.32 17.66
C CYS A 77 1.45 -1.22 16.51
N PHE A 78 0.27 -0.99 15.94
CA PHE A 78 -0.22 -1.73 14.78
C PHE A 78 0.08 -0.95 13.49
N PRO A 79 0.50 -1.62 12.41
CA PRO A 79 0.82 -3.05 12.37
C PRO A 79 2.26 -3.30 12.88
N CYS A 80 2.46 -4.33 13.71
CA CYS A 80 3.78 -4.60 14.30
C CYS A 80 4.70 -5.34 13.31
N PHE A 81 5.97 -5.53 13.67
CA PHE A 81 6.85 -6.40 12.93
C PHE A 81 6.87 -7.82 13.55
N PRO A 82 7.08 -8.89 12.74
CA PRO A 82 7.13 -10.26 13.26
C PRO A 82 8.19 -10.50 14.34
N GLN A 83 9.28 -9.72 14.34
CA GLN A 83 10.34 -9.78 15.35
C GLN A 83 10.01 -9.07 16.67
N ASP A 84 8.95 -8.25 16.70
CA ASP A 84 8.59 -7.49 17.89
C ASP A 84 7.96 -8.42 18.93
N LYS A 85 8.43 -8.34 20.18
CA LYS A 85 7.77 -9.04 21.29
C LYS A 85 6.55 -8.25 21.75
N CYS A 86 5.42 -8.93 21.89
CA CYS A 86 4.17 -8.34 22.35
C CYS A 86 3.56 -9.17 23.48
N ASP A 87 3.56 -8.62 24.69
CA ASP A 87 2.99 -9.29 25.87
C ASP A 87 1.55 -8.82 26.16
N GLN A 88 1.16 -7.65 25.65
CA GLN A 88 -0.05 -6.95 26.05
C GLN A 88 -1.24 -7.19 25.12
N TYR A 89 -1.00 -7.60 23.86
CA TYR A 89 -2.04 -7.86 22.85
C TYR A 89 -3.10 -6.74 22.74
N ILE A 90 -2.70 -5.48 22.91
CA ILE A 90 -3.61 -4.31 22.96
C ILE A 90 -4.53 -4.28 21.74
N CYS A 91 -4.01 -4.64 20.56
CA CYS A 91 -4.76 -4.73 19.32
C CYS A 91 -6.00 -5.63 19.37
N HIS A 92 -6.03 -6.65 20.23
CA HIS A 92 -7.21 -7.53 20.38
C HIS A 92 -8.36 -6.82 21.09
N SER A 93 -8.06 -5.91 22.01
CA SER A 93 -9.05 -5.12 22.74
C SER A 93 -9.62 -3.97 21.91
N ASP A 94 -8.87 -3.52 20.91
CA ASP A 94 -9.24 -2.43 20.00
C ASP A 94 -10.35 -2.80 19.01
N ILE A 95 -10.66 -4.09 18.84
CA ILE A 95 -11.73 -4.60 17.96
C ILE A 95 -12.86 -5.18 18.83
N PRO A 96 -13.91 -4.40 19.16
CA PRO A 96 -15.01 -4.88 19.99
C PRO A 96 -15.83 -5.96 19.29
N TYR A 97 -16.25 -6.99 20.01
CA TYR A 97 -17.09 -8.06 19.44
C TYR A 97 -18.45 -7.54 18.95
N GLN A 98 -18.96 -6.45 19.53
CA GLN A 98 -20.18 -5.78 19.10
C GLN A 98 -20.02 -5.29 17.66
N LEU A 99 -18.88 -4.65 17.36
CA LEU A 99 -18.56 -4.19 16.01
C LEU A 99 -18.50 -5.36 15.03
N VAL A 100 -17.81 -6.45 15.40
CA VAL A 100 -17.74 -7.67 14.57
C VAL A 100 -19.14 -8.23 14.29
N THR A 101 -19.99 -8.26 15.32
CA THR A 101 -21.36 -8.78 15.22
C THR A 101 -22.23 -7.91 14.31
N ASP A 102 -22.16 -6.59 14.46
CA ASP A 102 -22.93 -5.62 13.67
C ASP A 102 -22.53 -5.67 12.19
N PHE A 103 -21.23 -5.80 11.90
CA PHE A 103 -20.72 -5.96 10.55
C PHE A 103 -21.17 -7.30 9.96
N ALA A 104 -21.00 -8.41 10.68
CA ALA A 104 -21.44 -9.72 10.21
C ALA A 104 -22.94 -9.76 9.90
N GLN A 105 -23.78 -9.18 10.77
CA GLN A 105 -25.22 -9.09 10.54
C GLN A 105 -25.57 -8.24 9.32
N THR A 106 -24.89 -7.10 9.15
CA THR A 106 -25.11 -6.21 7.99
C THR A 106 -24.67 -6.86 6.69
N MET A 107 -23.55 -7.58 6.67
CA MET A 107 -23.11 -8.34 5.50
C MET A 107 -24.11 -9.46 5.14
N LEU A 108 -24.68 -10.11 6.15
CA LEU A 108 -25.68 -11.16 5.95
C LEU A 108 -27.06 -10.64 5.53
N SER A 109 -27.40 -9.37 5.75
CA SER A 109 -28.73 -8.83 5.39
C SER A 109 -28.90 -8.58 3.89
N GLY A 110 -27.79 -8.50 3.13
CA GLY A 110 -27.81 -8.22 1.69
C GLY A 110 -28.12 -6.76 1.33
N GLU A 111 -28.21 -5.88 2.33
CA GLU A 111 -28.41 -4.44 2.11
C GLU A 111 -27.10 -3.75 1.71
N ASN A 112 -27.18 -2.49 1.26
CA ASN A 112 -25.98 -1.72 0.94
C ASN A 112 -25.10 -1.53 2.19
N LEU A 113 -24.00 -2.27 2.23
CA LEU A 113 -23.10 -2.39 3.38
C LEU A 113 -22.61 -1.02 3.86
N VAL A 114 -22.04 -0.21 2.97
CA VAL A 114 -21.50 1.12 3.32
C VAL A 114 -22.57 2.02 3.95
N THR A 115 -23.76 2.07 3.35
CA THR A 115 -24.85 2.93 3.82
C THR A 115 -25.35 2.51 5.20
N GLN A 116 -25.53 1.20 5.40
CA GLN A 116 -26.02 0.68 6.68
C GLN A 116 -25.00 0.82 7.80
N LEU A 117 -23.73 0.56 7.49
CA LEU A 117 -22.66 0.75 8.46
C LEU A 117 -22.57 2.20 8.88
N LYS A 118 -22.59 3.16 7.94
CA LYS A 118 -22.56 4.60 8.28
C LYS A 118 -23.69 5.03 9.21
N LYS A 119 -24.87 4.41 9.12
CA LYS A 119 -25.99 4.66 10.05
C LYS A 119 -25.77 4.06 11.44
N LYS A 120 -25.03 2.95 11.52
CA LYS A 120 -24.76 2.21 12.75
C LYS A 120 -23.43 2.59 13.42
N ILE A 121 -22.61 3.45 12.80
CA ILE A 121 -21.36 3.91 13.38
C ILE A 121 -21.64 4.59 14.71
N ASN A 122 -21.09 4.00 15.77
CA ASN A 122 -21.02 4.62 17.08
C ASN A 122 -19.56 5.02 17.34
N PRO A 123 -19.25 6.32 17.50
CA PRO A 123 -17.89 6.80 17.78
C PRO A 123 -17.21 6.09 18.96
N PHE A 124 -18.00 5.59 19.93
CA PHE A 124 -17.49 4.81 21.06
C PHE A 124 -16.91 3.45 20.63
N LEU A 125 -17.52 2.79 19.65
CA LEU A 125 -17.10 1.48 19.15
C LEU A 125 -16.09 1.58 18.00
N THR A 126 -16.11 2.69 17.25
CA THR A 126 -15.24 2.89 16.07
C THR A 126 -13.98 3.69 16.39
N GLY A 127 -13.91 4.35 17.55
CA GLY A 127 -12.75 5.14 17.96
C GLY A 127 -11.44 4.35 18.13
N SER A 128 -11.52 3.03 18.31
CA SER A 128 -10.36 2.12 18.44
C SER A 128 -10.13 1.24 17.21
N CYS A 129 -11.00 1.26 16.21
CA CYS A 129 -10.96 0.33 15.08
C CYS A 129 -11.07 1.08 13.75
N HIS A 130 -10.10 0.85 12.87
CA HIS A 130 -10.23 1.16 11.45
C HIS A 130 -11.15 0.12 10.79
N MET A 131 -12.02 0.60 9.90
CA MET A 131 -12.97 -0.24 9.16
C MET A 131 -12.78 0.01 7.68
N HIS A 132 -12.36 -1.02 6.96
CA HIS A 132 -12.14 -0.95 5.52
C HIS A 132 -13.11 -1.85 4.78
N ILE A 133 -13.57 -1.38 3.63
CA ILE A 133 -14.39 -2.16 2.71
C ILE A 133 -13.70 -2.18 1.35
N SER A 134 -13.43 -3.37 0.85
CA SER A 134 -12.91 -3.55 -0.50
C SER A 134 -14.00 -3.25 -1.53
N HIS A 135 -13.68 -2.49 -2.56
CA HIS A 135 -14.54 -2.29 -3.72
C HIS A 135 -13.72 -2.42 -4.99
N GLN A 136 -14.39 -2.83 -6.06
CA GLN A 136 -13.75 -2.87 -7.36
C GLN A 136 -13.69 -1.47 -7.95
N HIS A 137 -12.54 -1.13 -8.51
CA HIS A 137 -12.38 0.10 -9.27
C HIS A 137 -13.27 0.07 -10.53
N SER A 138 -13.90 1.19 -10.88
CA SER A 138 -14.93 1.22 -11.93
C SER A 138 -14.41 0.92 -13.35
N LYS A 139 -13.11 1.12 -13.58
CA LYS A 139 -12.47 0.98 -14.90
C LYS A 139 -11.36 -0.07 -14.94
N SER A 140 -11.06 -0.75 -13.83
CA SER A 140 -10.05 -1.81 -13.78
C SER A 140 -10.53 -2.98 -12.92
N LEU A 141 -9.88 -4.14 -13.05
CA LEU A 141 -10.18 -5.30 -12.20
C LEU A 141 -9.58 -5.19 -10.80
N LEU A 142 -8.85 -4.12 -10.53
CA LEU A 142 -8.17 -3.90 -9.26
C LEU A 142 -9.14 -3.49 -8.15
N LEU A 143 -8.78 -3.87 -6.92
CA LEU A 143 -9.53 -3.52 -5.72
C LEU A 143 -8.94 -2.29 -5.02
N ASP A 144 -9.83 -1.47 -4.49
CA ASP A 144 -9.53 -0.36 -3.61
C ASP A 144 -10.16 -0.60 -2.24
N PHE A 145 -9.56 -0.03 -1.19
CA PHE A 145 -10.09 -0.08 0.16
C PHE A 145 -10.65 1.28 0.55
N LEU A 146 -11.93 1.32 0.92
CA LEU A 146 -12.57 2.50 1.46
C LEU A 146 -12.60 2.39 2.98
N GLU A 147 -12.05 3.39 3.63
CA GLU A 147 -12.25 3.57 5.07
C GLU A 147 -13.64 4.15 5.33
N VAL A 148 -14.43 3.52 6.20
CA VAL A 148 -15.87 3.83 6.34
C VAL A 148 -16.12 5.14 7.10
N ASP A 149 -15.25 5.46 8.06
CA ASP A 149 -15.42 6.54 9.03
C ASP A 149 -14.44 7.71 8.88
N GLU A 150 -13.49 7.64 7.95
CA GLU A 150 -12.46 8.68 7.80
C GLU A 150 -12.77 9.70 6.71
N LYS A 151 -12.41 10.97 6.95
CA LYS A 151 -12.56 12.04 5.98
C LYS A 151 -11.46 11.94 4.93
N PRO A 152 -11.80 11.96 3.62
CA PRO A 152 -10.80 11.91 2.57
C PRO A 152 -9.91 13.14 2.58
N GLY A 153 -8.70 12.99 2.02
CA GLY A 153 -7.80 14.09 1.72
C GLY A 153 -6.61 14.23 2.67
N ARG A 154 -6.27 13.19 3.43
CA ARG A 154 -4.95 13.08 4.06
C ARG A 154 -3.91 12.71 2.99
N LEU A 155 -2.64 13.01 3.27
CA LEU A 155 -1.54 12.67 2.37
C LEU A 155 -1.52 11.17 2.01
N ALA A 156 -1.74 10.28 2.99
CA ALA A 156 -1.76 8.85 2.76
C ALA A 156 -2.89 8.39 1.81
N ASP A 157 -4.06 9.03 1.87
CA ASP A 157 -5.21 8.70 1.00
C ASP A 157 -4.94 9.11 -0.45
N ILE A 158 -4.04 10.07 -0.67
CA ILE A 158 -3.64 10.57 -1.99
C ILE A 158 -2.46 9.77 -2.54
N MET A 159 -1.43 9.54 -1.72
CA MET A 159 -0.22 8.86 -2.15
C MET A 159 -0.45 7.38 -2.49
N ARG A 160 -1.35 6.69 -1.79
CA ARG A 160 -1.67 5.27 -2.06
C ARG A 160 -2.13 5.05 -3.52
N PRO A 161 -3.16 5.75 -4.02
CA PRO A 161 -3.52 5.71 -5.44
C PRO A 161 -2.36 6.05 -6.38
N PHE A 162 -1.53 7.05 -6.05
CA PHE A 162 -0.41 7.44 -6.92
C PHE A 162 0.66 6.35 -7.02
N TYR A 163 1.01 5.70 -5.92
CA TYR A 163 1.91 4.54 -5.93
C TYR A 163 1.33 3.40 -6.75
N ARG A 164 0.05 3.08 -6.54
CA ARG A 164 -0.64 2.04 -7.32
C ARG A 164 -0.60 2.36 -8.82
N MET A 165 -0.93 3.59 -9.22
CA MET A 165 -0.89 4.02 -10.63
C MET A 165 0.53 3.94 -11.20
N THR A 166 1.53 4.36 -10.42
CA THR A 166 2.94 4.31 -10.82
C THR A 166 3.41 2.88 -11.05
N TRP A 167 3.15 1.97 -10.11
CA TRP A 167 3.56 0.57 -10.25
C TRP A 167 2.73 -0.20 -11.26
N ALA A 168 1.42 0.09 -11.39
CA ALA A 168 0.60 -0.46 -12.45
C ALA A 168 1.17 -0.11 -13.83
N LEU A 169 1.64 1.13 -14.01
CA LEU A 169 2.27 1.56 -15.25
C LEU A 169 3.64 0.91 -15.47
N LEU A 170 4.53 0.97 -14.47
CA LEU A 170 5.93 0.53 -14.63
C LEU A 170 6.13 -0.98 -14.64
N ILE A 171 5.33 -1.72 -13.86
CA ILE A 171 5.46 -3.18 -13.70
C ILE A 171 4.38 -3.89 -14.50
N GLY A 172 3.15 -3.37 -14.46
CA GLY A 172 1.98 -4.01 -15.09
C GLY A 172 1.68 -3.52 -16.50
N GLU A 173 2.42 -2.53 -17.01
CA GLU A 173 2.16 -1.84 -18.29
C GLU A 173 0.68 -1.43 -18.43
N MET A 174 0.05 -1.05 -17.33
CA MET A 174 -1.37 -0.76 -17.23
C MET A 174 -1.59 0.69 -16.81
N GLU A 175 -2.29 1.43 -17.67
CA GLU A 175 -2.78 2.76 -17.32
C GLU A 175 -4.06 2.68 -16.48
N GLU A 176 -4.10 3.48 -15.43
CA GLU A 176 -5.28 3.62 -14.59
C GLU A 176 -5.76 5.07 -14.57
N ASN A 177 -7.04 5.28 -14.90
CA ASN A 177 -7.65 6.60 -14.92
C ASN A 177 -8.52 6.82 -13.68
N ARG A 178 -8.17 7.82 -12.87
CA ARG A 178 -8.89 8.20 -11.65
C ARG A 178 -9.34 9.66 -11.68
N THR A 179 -10.36 9.97 -10.89
CA THR A 179 -10.74 11.35 -10.59
C THR A 179 -9.72 11.98 -9.65
N PHE A 180 -9.50 13.30 -9.78
CA PHE A 180 -8.62 14.03 -8.86
C PHE A 180 -9.11 13.90 -7.41
N PRO A 181 -8.21 13.58 -6.45
CA PRO A 181 -8.58 13.46 -5.05
C PRO A 181 -8.87 14.83 -4.44
N THR A 182 -9.71 14.84 -3.40
CA THR A 182 -9.88 16.04 -2.58
C THR A 182 -8.64 16.26 -1.72
N LEU A 183 -8.11 17.48 -1.68
CA LEU A 183 -6.97 17.83 -0.83
C LEU A 183 -7.44 18.61 0.41
N SER A 184 -6.99 18.18 1.59
CA SER A 184 -6.96 19.05 2.76
C SER A 184 -5.85 20.11 2.61
N ARG A 185 -5.92 21.19 3.40
CA ARG A 185 -4.87 22.23 3.42
C ARG A 185 -3.49 21.63 3.77
N ASP A 186 -3.46 20.74 4.76
CA ASP A 186 -2.24 20.09 5.23
C ASP A 186 -1.66 19.13 4.18
N ALA A 187 -2.53 18.36 3.50
CA ALA A 187 -2.10 17.50 2.40
C ALA A 187 -1.55 18.30 1.23
N HIS A 188 -2.18 19.41 0.85
CA HIS A 188 -1.67 20.28 -0.21
C HIS A 188 -0.27 20.83 0.12
N ALA A 189 -0.06 21.35 1.34
CA ALA A 189 1.26 21.82 1.78
C ALA A 189 2.30 20.68 1.80
N SER A 190 1.89 19.49 2.25
CA SER A 190 2.77 18.32 2.28
C SER A 190 3.17 17.82 0.89
N LEU A 191 2.25 17.88 -0.09
CA LEU A 191 2.53 17.50 -1.48
C LEU A 191 3.55 18.43 -2.13
N LEU A 192 3.46 19.75 -1.89
CA LEU A 192 4.44 20.70 -2.40
C LEU A 192 5.85 20.41 -1.87
N LYS A 193 5.97 20.14 -0.57
CA LYS A 193 7.24 19.72 0.02
C LYS A 193 7.73 18.39 -0.55
N LEU A 194 6.81 17.45 -0.79
CA LEU A 194 7.15 16.14 -1.33
C LEU A 194 7.76 16.22 -2.74
N MET A 195 7.32 17.16 -3.57
CA MET A 195 7.90 17.39 -4.90
C MET A 195 9.40 17.72 -4.83
N GLU A 196 9.86 18.46 -3.81
CA GLU A 196 11.28 18.73 -3.60
C GLU A 196 12.07 17.43 -3.36
N GLY A 197 11.53 16.55 -2.51
CA GLY A 197 12.12 15.23 -2.24
C GLY A 197 12.12 14.32 -3.47
N ILE A 198 11.06 14.36 -4.29
CA ILE A 198 10.97 13.59 -5.54
C ILE A 198 12.01 14.06 -6.55
N ASN A 199 12.17 15.38 -6.73
CA ASN A 199 13.15 15.94 -7.63
C ASN A 199 14.58 15.55 -7.22
N TYR A 200 14.89 15.63 -5.93
CA TYR A 200 16.20 15.22 -5.44
C TYR A 200 16.43 13.72 -5.64
N LEU A 201 15.43 12.87 -5.38
CA LEU A 201 15.54 11.43 -5.63
C LEU A 201 15.68 11.09 -7.13
N TYR A 202 14.99 11.84 -7.99
CA TYR A 202 15.14 11.75 -9.45
C TYR A 202 16.57 12.08 -9.88
N GLU A 203 17.14 13.19 -9.40
CA GLU A 203 18.52 13.59 -9.71
C GLU A 203 19.54 12.54 -9.24
N LEU A 204 19.35 12.01 -8.02
CA LEU A 204 20.16 10.92 -7.50
C LEU A 204 20.11 9.68 -8.41
N ALA A 205 18.92 9.31 -8.88
CA ALA A 205 18.75 8.20 -9.81
C ALA A 205 19.43 8.48 -11.17
N GLU A 206 19.36 9.71 -11.69
CA GLU A 206 20.08 10.10 -12.91
C GLU A 206 21.61 10.01 -12.75
N PHE A 207 22.15 10.41 -11.60
CA PHE A 207 23.56 10.17 -11.29
C PHE A 207 23.89 8.68 -11.18
N GLY A 208 22.96 7.88 -10.62
CA GLY A 208 23.12 6.43 -10.46
C GLY A 208 23.24 5.73 -11.81
N LYS A 209 22.36 6.09 -12.76
CA LYS A 209 22.45 5.67 -14.17
C LYS A 209 23.80 6.05 -14.76
N LYS A 210 24.21 7.32 -14.65
CA LYS A 210 25.46 7.83 -15.23
C LYS A 210 26.68 7.06 -14.71
N TYR A 211 26.78 6.86 -13.40
CA TYR A 211 27.93 6.16 -12.80
C TYR A 211 27.91 4.66 -13.11
N SER A 212 26.74 4.04 -13.15
CA SER A 212 26.58 2.64 -13.57
C SER A 212 27.09 2.45 -15.02
N LEU A 213 26.69 3.33 -15.94
CA LEU A 213 27.16 3.30 -17.32
C LEU A 213 28.66 3.57 -17.43
N THR A 214 29.19 4.50 -16.64
CA THR A 214 30.63 4.82 -16.61
C THR A 214 31.46 3.58 -16.22
N ILE A 215 30.97 2.72 -15.32
CA ILE A 215 31.63 1.45 -14.96
C ILE A 215 31.66 0.51 -16.17
N VAL A 216 30.52 0.34 -16.85
CA VAL A 216 30.41 -0.50 -18.06
C VAL A 216 31.40 -0.03 -19.14
N GLU A 217 31.42 1.27 -19.41
CA GLU A 217 32.30 1.89 -20.41
C GLU A 217 33.79 1.76 -20.04
N GLU A 218 34.15 1.90 -18.76
CA GLU A 218 35.55 1.78 -18.31
C GLU A 218 36.06 0.33 -18.43
N VAL A 219 35.20 -0.66 -18.14
CA VAL A 219 35.55 -2.08 -18.28
C VAL A 219 35.71 -2.47 -19.76
N ALA A 220 34.96 -1.84 -20.67
CA ALA A 220 35.03 -2.10 -22.11
C ALA A 220 36.28 -1.53 -22.81
N LYS A 221 37.10 -0.71 -22.13
CA LYS A 221 38.32 -0.12 -22.72
C LYS A 221 39.40 -1.17 -22.94
N GLN A 222 40.30 -0.91 -23.89
CA GLN A 222 41.48 -1.77 -24.13
C GLN A 222 42.39 -1.89 -22.91
N SER A 223 42.43 -0.84 -22.07
CA SER A 223 43.21 -0.81 -20.81
C SER A 223 42.34 -0.26 -19.66
N PRO A 224 41.49 -1.11 -19.03
CA PRO A 224 40.59 -0.69 -17.95
C PRO A 224 41.35 -0.21 -16.71
N SER A 225 40.88 0.87 -16.09
CA SER A 225 41.43 1.36 -14.84
C SER A 225 40.63 0.88 -13.63
N LEU A 226 41.20 -0.07 -12.87
CA LEU A 226 40.58 -0.58 -11.63
C LEU A 226 40.33 0.53 -10.59
N SER A 227 41.20 1.54 -10.51
CA SER A 227 41.02 2.65 -9.58
C SER A 227 39.82 3.52 -9.95
N LYS A 228 39.60 3.78 -11.25
CA LYS A 228 38.41 4.50 -11.73
C LYS A 228 37.13 3.72 -11.49
N ILE A 229 37.14 2.41 -11.78
CA ILE A 229 35.98 1.54 -11.54
C ILE A 229 35.60 1.59 -10.05
N LYS A 230 36.58 1.42 -9.15
CA LYS A 230 36.36 1.46 -7.71
C LYS A 230 35.85 2.83 -7.24
N ALA A 231 36.45 3.92 -7.71
CA ALA A 231 36.02 5.28 -7.36
C ALA A 231 34.58 5.57 -7.84
N THR A 232 34.21 5.10 -9.03
CA THR A 232 32.84 5.24 -9.55
C THR A 232 31.85 4.38 -8.77
N SER A 233 32.23 3.14 -8.41
CA SER A 233 31.40 2.28 -7.55
C SER A 233 31.10 2.93 -6.20
N GLN A 234 32.08 3.61 -5.59
CA GLN A 234 31.87 4.32 -4.32
C GLN A 234 30.85 5.46 -4.42
N LYS A 235 30.78 6.12 -5.59
CA LYS A 235 29.76 7.15 -5.86
C LYS A 235 28.37 6.54 -6.01
N VAL A 236 28.27 5.35 -6.59
CA VAL A 236 27.01 4.60 -6.63
C VAL A 236 26.55 4.26 -5.20
N ASP A 237 27.46 3.77 -4.35
CA ASP A 237 27.14 3.51 -2.94
C ASP A 237 26.74 4.79 -2.17
N GLU A 238 27.31 5.94 -2.55
CA GLU A 238 26.95 7.24 -1.98
C GLU A 238 25.54 7.66 -2.37
N ILE A 239 25.12 7.43 -3.61
CA ILE A 239 23.76 7.68 -4.07
C ILE A 239 22.75 6.88 -3.25
N ASP A 240 23.03 5.59 -3.00
CA ASP A 240 22.16 4.74 -2.18
C ASP A 240 22.04 5.29 -0.75
N ARG A 241 23.13 5.78 -0.15
CA ARG A 241 23.10 6.46 1.16
C ARG A 241 22.31 7.76 1.14
N LEU A 242 22.45 8.57 0.08
CA LEU A 242 21.71 9.82 -0.05
C LEU A 242 20.21 9.57 -0.22
N ALA A 243 19.82 8.53 -0.96
CA ALA A 243 18.41 8.12 -1.09
C ALA A 243 17.80 7.74 0.27
N GLU A 244 18.55 7.08 1.14
CA GLU A 244 18.13 6.81 2.52
C GLU A 244 17.91 8.09 3.35
N LEU A 245 18.72 9.13 3.14
CA LEU A 245 18.49 10.44 3.78
C LEU A 245 17.24 11.14 3.24
N VAL A 246 16.90 10.94 1.96
CA VAL A 246 15.62 11.41 1.40
C VAL A 246 14.46 10.75 2.12
N LYS A 247 14.51 9.43 2.31
CA LYS A 247 13.48 8.71 3.08
C LYS A 247 13.32 9.25 4.49
N GLY A 248 14.42 9.57 5.18
CA GLY A 248 14.38 10.17 6.52
C GLY A 248 13.72 11.56 6.56
N SER A 249 13.97 12.40 5.55
CA SER A 249 13.42 13.76 5.45
C SER A 249 12.00 13.82 4.86
N HIS A 250 11.66 12.84 4.00
CA HIS A 250 10.41 12.70 3.29
C HIS A 250 9.88 11.26 3.42
N PRO A 251 9.32 10.87 4.58
CA PRO A 251 8.88 9.49 4.84
C PRO A 251 7.84 8.96 3.86
N ALA A 252 7.08 9.85 3.22
CA ALA A 252 6.11 9.47 2.20
C ALA A 252 6.76 8.86 0.94
N LEU A 253 8.08 9.03 0.73
CA LEU A 253 8.87 8.43 -0.36
C LEU A 253 9.49 7.06 -0.01
N ALA A 254 9.30 6.58 1.22
CA ALA A 254 9.80 5.28 1.65
C ALA A 254 9.46 4.14 0.68
N PRO A 255 8.24 4.03 0.12
CA PRO A 255 7.91 2.93 -0.80
C PRO A 255 8.81 2.85 -2.04
N ILE A 256 9.23 3.98 -2.63
CA ILE A 256 10.18 3.97 -3.77
C ILE A 256 11.58 3.62 -3.29
N VAL A 257 12.05 4.30 -2.24
CA VAL A 257 13.43 4.11 -1.74
C VAL A 257 13.64 2.67 -1.29
N ASP A 258 12.71 2.10 -0.52
CA ASP A 258 12.81 0.74 0.00
C ASP A 258 12.69 -0.30 -1.11
N PHE A 259 11.76 -0.12 -2.07
CA PHE A 259 11.57 -1.07 -3.17
C PHE A 259 12.81 -1.14 -4.06
N TYR A 260 13.30 0.01 -4.54
CA TYR A 260 14.47 0.03 -5.42
C TYR A 260 15.78 -0.25 -4.66
N GLY A 261 15.86 0.11 -3.38
CA GLY A 261 16.97 -0.29 -2.50
C GLY A 261 17.06 -1.81 -2.36
N LEU A 262 15.93 -2.51 -2.22
CA LEU A 262 15.89 -3.97 -2.22
C LEU A 262 16.30 -4.56 -3.58
N MET A 263 15.86 -3.97 -4.69
CA MET A 263 16.27 -4.38 -6.04
C MET A 263 17.78 -4.21 -6.25
N ARG A 264 18.36 -3.11 -5.76
CA ARG A 264 19.82 -2.86 -5.75
C ARG A 264 20.57 -3.88 -4.90
N ALA A 265 20.03 -4.26 -3.74
CA ALA A 265 20.65 -5.25 -2.87
C ALA A 265 20.64 -6.68 -3.47
N ASN A 266 19.72 -6.96 -4.41
CA ASN A 266 19.52 -8.26 -5.03
C ASN A 266 19.92 -8.29 -6.53
N LEU A 267 20.85 -7.43 -6.95
CA LEU A 267 21.35 -7.45 -8.33
C LEU A 267 21.96 -8.81 -8.67
N SER A 268 21.54 -9.36 -9.81
CA SER A 268 22.11 -10.57 -10.38
C SER A 268 23.25 -10.23 -11.34
N GLY A 269 24.14 -11.20 -11.60
CA GLY A 269 25.21 -11.06 -12.58
C GLY A 269 26.44 -11.88 -12.23
N GLY A 270 27.06 -12.52 -13.22
CA GLY A 270 28.28 -13.30 -13.07
C GLY A 270 29.56 -12.47 -13.12
N ASN A 271 29.47 -11.18 -13.48
CA ASN A 271 30.59 -10.27 -13.57
C ASN A 271 30.18 -8.81 -13.28
N ILE A 272 31.17 -7.93 -13.13
CA ILE A 272 30.97 -6.52 -12.80
C ILE A 272 30.20 -5.73 -13.86
N VAL A 273 30.29 -6.12 -15.13
CA VAL A 273 29.58 -5.44 -16.22
C VAL A 273 28.09 -5.71 -16.11
N GLU A 274 27.69 -6.98 -15.92
CA GLU A 274 26.30 -7.37 -15.73
C GLU A 274 25.70 -6.69 -14.49
N ILE A 275 26.42 -6.67 -13.36
CA ILE A 275 25.97 -6.00 -12.14
C ILE A 275 25.80 -4.49 -12.39
N ALA A 276 26.72 -3.84 -13.10
CA ALA A 276 26.62 -2.43 -13.44
C ALA A 276 25.48 -2.12 -14.43
N GLN A 277 25.19 -3.02 -15.38
CA GLN A 277 24.06 -2.91 -16.28
C GLN A 277 22.73 -3.04 -15.54
N HIS A 278 22.57 -4.05 -14.69
CA HIS A 278 21.36 -4.19 -13.88
C HIS A 278 21.19 -3.01 -12.90
N SER A 279 22.30 -2.52 -12.32
CA SER A 279 22.31 -1.29 -11.52
C SER A 279 21.74 -0.10 -12.31
N PHE A 280 22.16 0.09 -13.56
CA PHE A 280 21.65 1.15 -14.42
C PHE A 280 20.12 1.06 -14.58
N PHE A 281 19.58 -0.14 -14.86
CA PHE A 281 18.14 -0.32 -15.03
C PHE A 281 17.36 -0.03 -13.76
N VAL A 282 17.86 -0.44 -12.58
CA VAL A 282 17.20 -0.13 -11.32
C VAL A 282 17.11 1.39 -11.06
N TYR A 283 18.18 2.14 -11.36
CA TYR A 283 18.12 3.60 -11.27
C TYR A 283 17.25 4.23 -12.36
N GLN A 284 17.20 3.65 -13.57
CA GLN A 284 16.28 4.08 -14.61
C GLN A 284 14.82 3.95 -14.15
N ASP A 285 14.46 2.81 -13.57
CA ASP A 285 13.10 2.58 -13.05
C ASP A 285 12.78 3.51 -11.87
N THR A 286 13.77 3.77 -11.00
CA THR A 286 13.64 4.76 -9.91
C THR A 286 13.34 6.14 -10.46
N ALA A 287 14.08 6.59 -11.48
CA ALA A 287 13.87 7.89 -12.11
C ALA A 287 12.48 7.98 -12.77
N LEU A 288 12.04 6.93 -13.48
CA LEU A 288 10.71 6.85 -14.08
C LEU A 288 9.61 6.93 -13.01
N ALA A 289 9.75 6.20 -11.90
CA ALA A 289 8.80 6.24 -10.79
C ALA A 289 8.69 7.65 -10.19
N CYS A 290 9.82 8.34 -10.01
CA CYS A 290 9.85 9.73 -9.58
C CYS A 290 9.14 10.66 -10.56
N SER A 291 9.39 10.53 -11.87
CA SER A 291 8.75 11.36 -12.90
C SER A 291 7.23 11.18 -12.91
N VAL A 292 6.74 9.94 -12.87
CA VAL A 292 5.30 9.64 -12.86
C VAL A 292 4.64 10.20 -11.60
N LEU A 293 5.24 9.99 -10.42
CA LEU A 293 4.71 10.56 -9.19
C LEU A 293 4.69 12.09 -9.21
N ASN A 294 5.76 12.72 -9.70
CA ASN A 294 5.81 14.18 -9.78
C ASN A 294 4.68 14.71 -10.67
N GLU A 295 4.47 14.10 -11.84
CA GLU A 295 3.39 14.49 -12.75
C GLU A 295 2.00 14.34 -12.12
N LEU A 296 1.75 13.22 -11.42
CA LEU A 296 0.48 13.00 -10.71
C LEU A 296 0.22 14.05 -9.63
N ILE A 297 1.26 14.41 -8.88
CA ILE A 297 1.17 15.44 -7.84
C ILE A 297 0.94 16.82 -8.47
N GLU A 298 1.71 17.19 -9.49
CA GLU A 298 1.58 18.47 -10.19
C GLU A 298 0.17 18.70 -10.74
N LYS A 299 -0.37 17.70 -11.46
CA LYS A 299 -1.72 17.77 -12.01
C LYS A 299 -2.78 17.91 -10.90
N THR A 300 -2.60 17.19 -9.80
CA THR A 300 -3.54 17.23 -8.67
C THR A 300 -3.51 18.56 -7.93
N VAL A 301 -2.32 19.13 -7.69
CA VAL A 301 -2.14 20.44 -7.08
C VAL A 301 -2.72 21.54 -7.98
N ALA A 302 -2.50 21.45 -9.29
CA ALA A 302 -3.05 22.40 -10.27
C ALA A 302 -4.59 22.38 -10.27
N GLU A 303 -5.21 21.20 -10.34
CA GLU A 303 -6.67 21.06 -10.32
C GLU A 303 -7.29 21.58 -9.01
N HIS A 304 -6.62 21.34 -7.88
CA HIS A 304 -7.08 21.85 -6.59
C HIS A 304 -7.13 23.39 -6.56
N LYS A 305 -6.11 24.06 -7.11
CA LYS A 305 -6.07 25.53 -7.23
C LYS A 305 -7.21 26.05 -8.12
N ILE A 306 -7.45 25.40 -9.26
CA ILE A 306 -8.56 25.75 -10.16
C ILE A 306 -9.90 25.62 -9.45
N SER A 307 -10.10 24.53 -8.71
CA SER A 307 -11.33 24.26 -7.96
C SER A 307 -11.59 25.28 -6.85
N GLN A 308 -10.56 25.72 -6.12
CA GLN A 308 -10.71 26.78 -5.11
C GLN A 308 -11.08 28.14 -5.73
N ASN A 309 -10.48 28.48 -6.87
CA ASN A 309 -10.81 29.73 -7.57
C ASN A 309 -12.25 29.74 -8.09
N ARG A 310 -12.79 28.59 -8.53
CA ARG A 310 -14.20 28.45 -8.94
C ARG A 310 -15.18 28.54 -7.75
N ALA A 311 -14.78 28.08 -6.57
CA ALA A 311 -15.60 28.10 -5.36
C ALA A 311 -15.67 29.49 -4.68
N THR A 312 -14.86 30.45 -5.14
CA THR A 312 -14.84 31.83 -4.63
C THR A 312 -15.53 32.75 -5.66
N PRO A 313 -16.87 32.85 -5.72
CA PRO A 313 -17.51 33.82 -6.59
C PRO A 313 -17.18 35.22 -6.09
N THR A 314 -16.81 36.09 -7.02
CA THR A 314 -16.67 37.54 -6.87
C THR A 314 -17.69 38.14 -5.92
N GLN A 315 -17.29 38.37 -4.66
CA GLN A 315 -17.85 39.43 -3.83
C GLN A 315 -17.25 40.74 -4.32
N ASN A 316 -17.82 41.30 -5.38
CA ASN A 316 -17.67 42.71 -5.74
C ASN A 316 -19.01 43.18 -6.30
N ARG A 317 -19.84 43.71 -5.40
CA ARG A 317 -20.83 44.76 -5.68
C ARG A 317 -20.71 45.80 -4.59
#